data_AF-A0A137QNY8-F1
#
_entry.id   AF-A0A137QNY8-F1
#
_cell.length_a   1.000
_cell.length_b   1.000
_cell.length_c   1.000
_cell.angle_alpha   90.00
_cell.angle_beta   90.00
_cell.angle_gamma   90.00
#
_symmetry.space_group_name_H-M   'P 1'
#
loop_
_entity.id
_entity.type
_entity.pdbx_description
1 polymer ?
#
loop_
_entity_poly.entity_id
_entity_poly.type
_entity_poly.pdbx_seq_one_letter_code
_entity_poly.pdbx_strand_id
1 'polypeptide(L)'
;MAPASLVLYQYGDNMFHHRWVDEANSLAFYVTEAANSPNLVIKLHREPKWAQMHPSIMGPEKSWFYLGPGNIPGYVCYGNNPSHHGMMEKFRKRKRDSGSSRYFTSQQGKDYKWKIAPTKMECTDSGTTLAVYEISDPEADYHGKLTLKSAALPLVTEIMTSLVLNKMAIDLSWD
;
A
#
# COMPACT_ATOMS: atom_id res chain seq x y z
N MET A 1 17.93 18.99 5.61
CA MET A 1 16.95 18.63 6.66
C MET A 1 15.88 17.81 5.98
N ALA A 2 15.63 16.56 6.36
CA ALA A 2 14.61 15.75 5.69
C ALA A 2 13.21 16.32 5.99
N PRO A 3 12.28 16.34 5.03
CA PRO A 3 10.94 16.84 5.28
C PRO A 3 10.26 16.03 6.38
N ALA A 4 9.51 16.73 7.26
CA ALA A 4 8.82 16.12 8.39
C ALA A 4 7.72 15.12 7.97
N SER A 5 7.21 15.28 6.74
CA SER A 5 6.31 14.35 6.08
C SER A 5 6.43 14.47 4.57
N LEU A 6 6.08 13.41 3.87
CA LEU A 6 5.98 13.34 2.42
C LEU A 6 4.51 13.10 2.04
N VAL A 7 4.02 13.81 1.03
CA VAL A 7 2.63 13.68 0.55
C VAL A 7 2.63 13.07 -0.85
N LEU A 8 1.75 12.09 -1.06
CA LEU A 8 1.47 11.48 -2.36
C LEU A 8 -0.01 11.62 -2.70
N TYR A 9 -0.31 11.99 -3.94
CA TYR A 9 -1.65 12.13 -4.49
C TYR A 9 -1.96 10.96 -5.42
N GLN A 10 -3.09 10.28 -5.17
CA GLN A 10 -3.58 9.17 -5.96
C GLN A 10 -4.38 9.68 -7.16
N TYR A 11 -3.95 9.33 -8.37
CA TYR A 11 -4.70 9.55 -9.60
C TYR A 11 -5.25 8.22 -10.12
N GLY A 12 -6.56 8.17 -10.31
CA GLY A 12 -7.33 6.96 -10.60
C GLY A 12 -7.81 6.26 -9.33
N ASP A 13 -9.04 5.76 -9.34
CA ASP A 13 -9.70 5.05 -8.25
C ASP A 13 -9.63 3.52 -8.42
N ASN A 14 -9.44 3.03 -9.64
CA ASN A 14 -9.31 1.61 -9.95
C ASN A 14 -8.12 0.97 -9.20
N MET A 15 -8.40 -0.01 -8.35
CA MET A 15 -7.40 -0.71 -7.55
C MET A 15 -6.35 -1.48 -8.36
N PHE A 16 -6.62 -1.80 -9.62
CA PHE A 16 -5.74 -2.51 -10.54
C PHE A 16 -4.93 -1.58 -11.44
N HIS A 17 -5.36 -0.32 -11.56
CA HIS A 17 -4.70 0.68 -12.39
C HIS A 17 -4.85 2.09 -11.80
N HIS A 18 -3.81 2.54 -11.09
CA HIS A 18 -3.73 3.91 -10.58
C HIS A 18 -2.28 4.29 -10.32
N ARG A 19 -2.03 5.57 -10.08
CA ARG A 19 -0.68 6.09 -9.80
C ARG A 19 -0.66 7.06 -8.64
N TRP A 20 0.52 7.26 -8.09
CA TRP A 20 0.79 8.14 -6.97
C TRP A 20 1.90 9.10 -7.34
N VAL A 21 1.63 10.40 -7.23
CA VAL A 21 2.61 11.46 -7.53
C VAL A 21 2.84 12.30 -6.28
N ASP A 22 4.05 12.84 -6.12
CA ASP A 22 4.34 13.76 -5.02
C ASP A 22 3.91 15.21 -5.33
N GLU A 23 4.16 16.13 -4.39
CA GLU A 23 3.88 17.57 -4.55
C GLU A 23 4.67 18.23 -5.68
N ALA A 24 5.80 17.65 -6.09
CA ALA A 24 6.60 18.09 -7.22
C ALA A 24 6.13 17.46 -8.55
N ASN A 25 4.96 16.80 -8.56
CA ASN A 25 4.40 16.06 -9.69
C ASN A 25 5.33 14.96 -10.22
N SER A 26 6.21 14.42 -9.36
CA SER A 26 7.05 13.28 -9.68
C SER A 26 6.30 11.99 -9.39
N LEU A 27 6.28 11.07 -10.36
CA LEU A 27 5.69 9.75 -10.18
C LEU A 27 6.46 8.98 -9.10
N ALA A 28 5.77 8.59 -8.03
CA ALA A 28 6.34 7.87 -6.90
C ALA A 28 6.03 6.37 -6.95
N PHE A 29 4.76 6.04 -7.22
CA PHE A 29 4.30 4.67 -7.37
C PHE A 29 3.26 4.54 -8.47
N TYR A 30 3.14 3.35 -9.03
CA TYR A 30 2.00 2.99 -9.85
C TYR A 30 1.61 1.52 -9.68
N VAL A 31 0.33 1.23 -9.87
CA VAL A 31 -0.26 -0.09 -9.85
C VAL A 31 -0.74 -0.42 -11.24
N THR A 32 -0.39 -1.61 -11.73
CA THR A 32 -0.75 -2.10 -13.07
C THR A 32 -1.02 -3.59 -13.04
N GLU A 33 -1.87 -4.07 -13.94
CA GLU A 33 -1.97 -5.49 -14.26
C GLU A 33 -0.71 -5.96 -14.99
N ALA A 34 -0.17 -7.10 -14.57
CA ALA A 34 1.04 -7.68 -15.17
C ALA A 34 0.77 -8.98 -15.92
N ALA A 35 -0.22 -9.75 -15.50
CA ALA A 35 -0.68 -10.97 -16.19
C ALA A 35 -2.12 -11.28 -15.79
N ASN A 36 -2.84 -12.02 -16.63
CA ASN A 36 -4.20 -12.47 -16.36
C ASN A 36 -4.47 -13.88 -16.93
N SER A 37 -3.55 -14.81 -16.68
CA SER A 37 -3.68 -16.21 -17.10
C SER A 37 -2.78 -17.12 -16.26
N PRO A 38 -3.30 -18.10 -15.50
CA PRO A 38 -4.72 -18.40 -15.29
C PRO A 38 -5.44 -17.42 -14.35
N ASN A 39 -4.70 -16.69 -13.51
CA ASN A 39 -5.25 -15.72 -12.56
C ASN A 39 -4.63 -14.34 -12.75
N LEU A 40 -5.31 -13.32 -12.23
CA LEU A 40 -4.85 -11.95 -12.24
C LEU A 40 -3.59 -11.78 -11.35
N VAL A 41 -2.57 -11.15 -11.93
CA VAL A 41 -1.37 -10.71 -11.24
C VAL A 41 -1.29 -9.19 -11.35
N ILE A 42 -1.30 -8.51 -10.22
CA ILE A 42 -1.13 -7.05 -10.15
C ILE A 42 0.27 -6.75 -9.66
N LYS A 43 0.81 -5.63 -10.10
CA LYS A 43 2.13 -5.15 -9.75
C LYS A 43 2.03 -3.72 -9.22
N LEU A 44 2.52 -3.52 -8.00
CA LEU A 44 2.87 -2.19 -7.49
C LEU A 44 4.36 -1.97 -7.78
N HIS A 45 4.67 -0.82 -8.34
CA HIS A 45 6.03 -0.40 -8.66
C HIS A 45 6.34 0.93 -7.99
N ARG A 46 7.49 1.02 -7.33
CA ARG A 46 8.08 2.27 -6.83
C ARG A 46 9.04 2.81 -7.88
N GLU A 47 8.85 4.05 -8.29
CA GLU A 47 9.71 4.69 -9.29
C GLU A 47 11.14 4.89 -8.77
N PRO A 48 12.17 4.35 -9.46
CA PRO A 48 13.55 4.47 -9.01
C PRO A 48 14.04 5.92 -8.92
N LYS A 49 13.66 6.77 -9.90
CA LYS A 49 14.05 8.19 -9.93
C LYS A 49 13.52 8.92 -8.70
N TRP A 50 12.26 8.67 -8.36
CA TRP A 50 11.65 9.26 -7.17
C TRP A 50 12.30 8.73 -5.88
N ALA A 51 12.54 7.43 -5.79
CA ALA A 51 13.22 6.85 -4.62
C ALA A 51 14.63 7.42 -4.38
N GLN A 52 15.38 7.71 -5.45
CA GLN A 52 16.71 8.34 -5.35
C GLN A 52 16.69 9.75 -4.73
N MET A 53 15.56 10.46 -4.82
CA MET A 53 15.40 11.77 -4.18
C MET A 53 15.18 11.68 -2.65
N HIS A 54 14.93 10.47 -2.13
CA HIS A 54 14.62 10.23 -0.73
C HIS A 54 15.53 9.14 -0.15
N PRO A 55 16.75 9.50 0.32
CA PRO A 55 17.76 8.52 0.73
C PRO A 55 17.37 7.57 1.87
N SER A 56 16.33 7.91 2.65
CA SER A 56 15.79 7.05 3.72
C SER A 56 14.83 5.97 3.22
N ILE A 57 14.46 5.99 1.93
CA ILE A 57 13.64 4.95 1.33
C ILE A 57 14.46 3.66 1.23
N MET A 58 13.91 2.59 1.79
CA MET A 58 14.51 1.25 1.77
C MET A 58 13.50 0.21 1.28
N GLY A 59 13.93 -1.04 1.24
CA GLY A 59 13.08 -2.17 0.89
C GLY A 59 12.86 -2.31 -0.63
N PRO A 60 11.99 -3.24 -1.02
CA PRO A 60 11.83 -3.65 -2.41
C PRO A 60 11.26 -2.53 -3.28
N GLU A 61 11.66 -2.52 -4.55
CA GLU A 61 11.12 -1.62 -5.58
C GLU A 61 9.72 -2.05 -6.05
N LYS A 62 9.43 -3.36 -5.99
CA LYS A 62 8.22 -3.95 -6.56
C LYS A 62 7.54 -4.86 -5.54
N SER A 63 6.22 -4.87 -5.56
CA SER A 63 5.41 -5.95 -5.00
C SER A 63 4.44 -6.49 -6.03
N TRP A 64 4.27 -7.80 -5.99
CA TRP A 64 3.42 -8.57 -6.89
C TRP A 64 2.29 -9.19 -6.09
N PHE A 65 1.07 -8.99 -6.53
CA PHE A 65 -0.14 -9.52 -5.92
C PHE A 65 -0.66 -10.63 -6.83
N TYR A 66 -0.49 -11.87 -6.40
CA TYR A 66 -1.00 -13.04 -7.10
C TYR A 66 -2.38 -13.37 -6.54
N LEU A 67 -3.42 -13.08 -7.31
CA LEU A 67 -4.80 -13.34 -6.88
C LEU A 67 -5.16 -14.79 -7.20
N GLY A 68 -6.12 -15.33 -6.44
CA GLY A 68 -6.73 -16.60 -6.75
C GLY A 68 -7.87 -16.47 -7.77
N PRO A 69 -8.49 -17.59 -8.15
CA PRO A 69 -9.66 -17.61 -9.03
C PRO A 69 -10.78 -16.70 -8.51
N GLY A 70 -11.43 -15.94 -9.40
CA GLY A 70 -12.48 -15.00 -9.01
C GLY A 70 -11.97 -13.79 -8.21
N ASN A 71 -10.70 -13.44 -8.36
CA ASN A 71 -10.05 -12.33 -7.64
C ASN A 71 -10.12 -12.48 -6.11
N ILE A 72 -10.02 -13.71 -5.59
CA ILE A 72 -9.89 -13.95 -4.14
C ILE A 72 -8.45 -13.66 -3.67
N PRO A 73 -8.23 -13.42 -2.37
CA PRO A 73 -6.89 -13.23 -1.83
C PRO A 73 -5.99 -14.44 -2.11
N GLY A 74 -4.78 -14.19 -2.60
CA GLY A 74 -3.72 -15.18 -2.72
C GLY A 74 -2.50 -14.77 -1.90
N TYR A 75 -1.40 -14.48 -2.56
CA TYR A 75 -0.13 -14.14 -1.91
C TYR A 75 0.57 -12.94 -2.56
N VAL A 76 1.45 -12.30 -1.78
CA VAL A 76 2.34 -11.23 -2.22
C VAL A 76 3.77 -11.72 -2.28
N CYS A 77 4.50 -11.28 -3.31
CA CYS A 77 5.95 -11.40 -3.40
C CYS A 77 6.60 -10.02 -3.52
N TYR A 78 7.80 -9.87 -2.98
CA TYR A 78 8.57 -8.63 -3.05
C TYR A 78 9.79 -8.80 -3.95
N GLY A 79 9.93 -7.95 -4.97
CA GLY A 79 11.04 -8.01 -5.93
C GLY A 79 11.17 -9.41 -6.54
N ASN A 80 12.37 -9.99 -6.43
CA ASN A 80 12.69 -11.35 -6.88
C ASN A 80 12.77 -12.35 -5.72
N ASN A 81 12.23 -12.01 -4.55
CA ASN A 81 12.28 -12.91 -3.39
C ASN A 81 11.33 -14.10 -3.61
N PRO A 82 11.79 -15.36 -3.48
CA PRO A 82 10.94 -16.54 -3.59
C PRO A 82 9.97 -16.71 -2.41
N SER A 83 10.10 -15.90 -1.35
CA SER A 83 9.21 -15.94 -0.20
C SER A 83 7.83 -15.45 -0.58
N HIS A 84 6.83 -16.33 -0.45
CA HIS A 84 5.43 -15.98 -0.63
C HIS A 84 4.83 -15.54 0.70
N HIS A 85 4.00 -14.51 0.66
CA HIS A 85 3.36 -13.97 1.84
C HIS A 85 1.85 -13.96 1.65
N GLY A 86 1.12 -14.79 2.38
CA GLY A 86 -0.34 -14.83 2.30
C GLY A 86 -0.96 -13.44 2.54
N MET A 87 -1.82 -12.98 1.63
CA MET A 87 -2.41 -11.64 1.70
C MET A 87 -3.20 -11.44 3.00
N MET A 88 -4.00 -12.44 3.38
CA MET A 88 -4.85 -12.37 4.57
C MET A 88 -4.05 -12.55 5.86
N GLU A 89 -3.11 -13.49 5.87
CA GLU A 89 -2.34 -13.86 7.05
C GLU A 89 -1.29 -12.81 7.43
N LYS A 90 -0.59 -12.28 6.43
CA LYS A 90 0.54 -11.36 6.66
C LYS A 90 0.17 -9.89 6.53
N PHE A 91 -0.82 -9.53 5.70
CA PHE A 91 -1.10 -8.12 5.39
C PHE A 91 -2.47 -7.61 5.85
N ARG A 92 -3.39 -8.51 6.17
CA ARG A 92 -4.75 -8.17 6.63
C ARG A 92 -5.19 -8.97 7.85
N LYS A 93 -4.27 -9.38 8.71
CA LYS A 93 -4.60 -10.13 9.92
C LYS A 93 -5.57 -9.33 10.78
N ARG A 94 -6.65 -9.95 11.25
CA ARG A 94 -7.51 -9.41 12.31
C ARG A 94 -7.00 -9.97 13.65
N LYS A 95 -6.82 -9.12 14.66
CA LYS A 95 -6.49 -9.56 16.04
C LYS A 95 -7.75 -9.73 16.92
N ARG A 96 -8.89 -9.19 16.49
CA ARG A 96 -10.21 -9.29 17.14
C ARG A 96 -11.28 -9.28 16.05
N ASP A 97 -12.36 -10.03 16.25
CA ASP A 97 -13.37 -10.28 15.22
C ASP A 97 -14.17 -9.03 14.81
N SER A 98 -14.39 -8.08 15.72
CA SER A 98 -15.22 -6.88 15.51
C SER A 98 -14.46 -5.59 15.20
N GLY A 99 -13.15 -5.67 14.97
CA GLY A 99 -12.32 -4.48 14.75
C GLY A 99 -12.24 -4.04 13.28
N SER A 100 -12.35 -2.73 13.02
CA SER A 100 -11.98 -2.13 11.73
C SER A 100 -10.46 -2.06 11.49
N SER A 101 -9.68 -2.65 12.39
CA SER A 101 -8.23 -2.68 12.29
C SER A 101 -7.75 -3.87 11.46
N ARG A 102 -6.74 -3.64 10.63
CA ARG A 102 -6.00 -4.68 9.89
C ARG A 102 -4.53 -4.56 10.24
N TYR A 103 -3.89 -5.69 10.45
CA TYR A 103 -2.49 -5.75 10.82
C TYR A 103 -1.67 -6.31 9.67
N PHE A 104 -0.47 -5.77 9.48
CA PHE A 104 0.52 -6.38 8.62
C PHE A 104 1.85 -6.56 9.33
N THR A 105 2.57 -7.62 8.98
CA THR A 105 3.91 -7.89 9.48
C THR A 105 4.93 -7.54 8.39
N SER A 106 5.89 -6.67 8.70
CA SER A 106 6.92 -6.28 7.74
C SER A 106 7.86 -7.44 7.41
N GLN A 107 8.72 -7.24 6.40
CA GLN A 107 9.82 -8.18 6.10
C GLN A 107 10.77 -8.39 7.28
N GLN A 108 10.86 -7.42 8.20
CA GLN A 108 11.67 -7.52 9.42
C GLN A 108 10.94 -8.23 10.57
N GLY A 109 9.72 -8.71 10.36
CA GLY A 109 8.94 -9.41 11.39
C GLY A 109 8.23 -8.49 12.38
N LYS A 110 8.22 -7.17 12.14
CA LYS A 110 7.53 -6.20 13.00
C LYS A 110 6.07 -6.01 12.58
N ASP A 111 5.16 -5.97 13.54
CA ASP A 111 3.74 -5.75 13.31
C ASP A 111 3.38 -4.26 13.23
N TYR A 112 2.56 -3.92 12.25
CA TYR A 112 1.97 -2.60 12.02
C TYR A 112 0.46 -2.72 11.96
N LYS A 113 -0.23 -1.60 12.18
CA LYS A 113 -1.69 -1.56 12.26
C LYS A 113 -2.26 -0.46 11.37
N TRP A 114 -3.14 -0.84 10.46
CA TRP A 114 -4.09 0.05 9.83
C TRP A 114 -5.38 0.12 10.64
N LYS A 115 -5.83 1.32 11.00
CA LYS A 115 -7.20 1.59 11.44
C LYS A 115 -7.99 2.08 10.23
N ILE A 116 -9.01 1.33 9.83
CA ILE A 116 -9.82 1.65 8.63
C ILE A 116 -11.11 2.34 9.09
N ALA A 117 -11.43 3.45 8.43
CA ALA A 117 -12.69 4.19 8.50
C ALA A 117 -13.17 4.47 7.05
N PRO A 118 -14.44 4.87 6.84
CA PRO A 118 -15.02 4.96 5.49
C PRO A 118 -14.22 5.83 4.51
N THR A 119 -13.70 6.97 4.96
CA THR A 119 -12.98 7.94 4.12
C THR A 119 -11.51 8.09 4.51
N LYS A 120 -11.01 7.27 5.45
CA LYS A 120 -9.69 7.43 6.05
C LYS A 120 -9.09 6.11 6.53
N MET A 121 -7.82 5.91 6.26
CA MET A 121 -7.03 4.82 6.83
C MET A 121 -5.79 5.38 7.51
N GLU A 122 -5.52 4.91 8.73
CA GLU A 122 -4.36 5.36 9.49
C GLU A 122 -3.45 4.19 9.85
N CYS A 123 -2.19 4.25 9.40
CA CYS A 123 -1.16 3.27 9.72
C CYS A 123 -0.39 3.72 10.96
N THR A 124 -0.24 2.82 11.92
CA THR A 124 0.42 3.07 13.20
C THR A 124 1.42 1.97 13.54
N ASP A 125 2.45 2.36 14.29
CA ASP A 125 3.40 1.49 14.96
C ASP A 125 3.39 1.85 16.45
N SER A 126 2.91 0.93 17.29
CA SER A 126 2.92 1.09 18.76
C SER A 126 2.30 2.41 19.25
N GLY A 127 1.30 2.92 18.52
CA GLY A 127 0.61 4.19 18.81
C GLY A 127 1.15 5.41 18.06
N THR A 128 2.31 5.31 17.41
CA THR A 128 2.84 6.37 16.54
C THR A 128 2.29 6.25 15.13
N THR A 129 1.67 7.31 14.61
CA THR A 129 1.18 7.35 13.22
C THR A 129 2.33 7.43 12.23
N LEU A 130 2.38 6.47 11.31
CA LEU A 130 3.37 6.40 10.23
C LEU A 130 2.80 6.95 8.91
N ALA A 131 1.54 6.63 8.62
CA ALA A 131 0.91 7.02 7.37
C ALA A 131 -0.58 7.29 7.54
N VAL A 132 -1.12 8.20 6.75
CA VAL A 132 -2.55 8.53 6.73
C VAL A 132 -3.00 8.61 5.27
N TYR A 133 -3.93 7.74 4.87
CA TYR A 133 -4.63 7.83 3.60
C TYR A 133 -6.01 8.42 3.80
N GLU A 134 -6.39 9.37 2.96
CA GLU A 134 -7.69 10.04 2.98
C GLU A 134 -8.27 10.02 1.56
N ILE A 135 -9.54 9.65 1.43
CA ILE A 135 -10.30 9.84 0.19
C ILE A 135 -10.55 11.34 0.03
N SER A 136 -10.34 11.85 -1.17
CA SER A 136 -10.46 13.28 -1.45
C SER A 136 -11.91 13.67 -1.74
N ASP A 137 -12.17 14.96 -1.73
CA ASP A 137 -13.46 15.49 -2.19
C ASP A 137 -13.67 15.14 -3.68
N PRO A 138 -14.91 14.83 -4.12
CA PRO A 138 -15.20 14.57 -5.53
C PRO A 138 -14.75 15.67 -6.51
N GLU A 139 -14.65 16.92 -6.05
CA GLU A 139 -14.20 18.05 -6.86
C GLU A 139 -12.66 18.18 -6.94
N ALA A 140 -11.91 17.34 -6.22
CA ALA A 140 -10.46 17.35 -6.27
C ALA A 140 -9.93 16.67 -7.54
N ASP A 141 -8.82 17.18 -8.09
CA ASP A 141 -8.15 16.59 -9.26
C ASP A 141 -7.58 15.18 -9.03
N TYR A 142 -7.51 14.74 -7.77
CA TYR A 142 -6.97 13.46 -7.34
C TYR A 142 -7.98 12.72 -6.47
N HIS A 143 -7.99 11.39 -6.56
CA HIS A 143 -8.95 10.54 -5.84
C HIS A 143 -8.64 10.43 -4.35
N GLY A 144 -7.35 10.43 -3.99
CA GLY A 144 -6.92 10.17 -2.61
C GLY A 144 -5.59 10.85 -2.30
N LYS A 145 -5.31 11.02 -1.01
CA LYS A 145 -4.08 11.64 -0.52
C LYS A 145 -3.47 10.75 0.56
N LEU A 146 -2.19 10.42 0.40
CA LEU A 146 -1.40 9.68 1.38
C LEU A 146 -0.34 10.59 1.98
N THR A 147 -0.38 10.79 3.29
CA THR A 147 0.67 11.49 4.04
C THR A 147 1.53 10.48 4.78
N LEU A 148 2.83 10.47 4.49
CA LEU A 148 3.83 9.60 5.09
C LEU A 148 4.71 10.40 6.05
N LYS A 149 4.88 9.95 7.29
CA LYS A 149 5.88 10.51 8.20
C LYS A 149 7.28 10.01 7.85
N SER A 150 8.33 10.72 8.23
CA SER A 150 9.71 10.33 7.89
C SER A 150 10.06 8.91 8.36
N ALA A 151 9.53 8.49 9.52
CA ALA A 151 9.69 7.14 10.07
C ALA A 151 9.07 6.02 9.21
N ALA A 152 8.15 6.36 8.31
CA ALA A 152 7.51 5.43 7.38
C ALA A 152 8.36 5.13 6.14
N LEU A 153 9.29 6.02 5.79
CA LEU A 153 10.03 5.94 4.51
C LEU A 153 10.85 4.65 4.33
N PRO A 154 11.51 4.09 5.36
CA PRO A 154 12.20 2.81 5.23
C PRO A 154 11.27 1.64 4.85
N LEU A 155 9.97 1.78 5.11
CA LEU A 155 8.95 0.75 4.90
C LEU A 155 7.91 1.16 3.85
N VAL A 156 8.19 2.22 3.08
CA VAL A 156 7.18 2.85 2.22
C VAL A 156 6.56 1.86 1.23
N THR A 157 7.34 0.94 0.66
CA THR A 157 6.78 -0.07 -0.27
C THR A 157 5.84 -1.04 0.44
N GLU A 158 6.14 -1.43 1.69
CA GLU A 158 5.29 -2.34 2.46
C GLU A 158 4.00 -1.64 2.94
N ILE A 159 4.11 -0.36 3.29
CA ILE A 159 2.96 0.51 3.60
C ILE A 159 2.07 0.66 2.36
N MET A 160 2.65 0.94 1.19
CA MET A 160 1.89 1.03 -0.07
C MET A 160 1.27 -0.32 -0.45
N THR A 161 2.00 -1.42 -0.28
CA THR A 161 1.49 -2.77 -0.54
C THR A 161 0.28 -3.10 0.33
N SER A 162 0.38 -2.83 1.64
CA SER A 162 -0.73 -3.08 2.58
C SER A 162 -1.90 -2.12 2.37
N LEU A 163 -1.65 -0.86 1.99
CA LEU A 163 -2.70 0.10 1.63
C LEU A 163 -3.48 -0.38 0.39
N VAL A 164 -2.77 -0.78 -0.67
CA VAL A 164 -3.39 -1.32 -1.89
C VAL A 164 -4.23 -2.55 -1.58
N LEU A 165 -3.74 -3.48 -0.76
CA LEU A 165 -4.52 -4.64 -0.32
C LEU A 165 -5.76 -4.28 0.48
N ASN A 166 -5.68 -3.28 1.36
CA ASN A 166 -6.84 -2.82 2.11
C ASN A 166 -7.90 -2.21 1.19
N LYS A 167 -7.49 -1.45 0.16
CA LYS A 167 -8.42 -0.91 -0.85
C LYS A 167 -9.03 -2.03 -1.69
N MET A 168 -8.23 -2.93 -2.24
CA MET A 168 -8.72 -4.11 -2.98
C MET A 168 -9.75 -4.88 -2.18
N ALA A 169 -9.50 -5.09 -0.90
CA ALA A 169 -10.43 -5.80 -0.04
C ALA A 169 -11.76 -5.09 0.18
N ILE A 170 -11.78 -3.76 0.20
CA ILE A 170 -13.03 -3.00 0.29
C ILE A 170 -13.79 -3.16 -1.02
N ASP A 171 -13.12 -2.94 -2.14
CA ASP A 171 -13.74 -2.92 -3.46
C ASP A 171 -14.20 -4.33 -3.91
N LEU A 172 -13.46 -5.38 -3.53
CA LEU A 172 -13.77 -6.79 -3.81
C LEU A 172 -14.54 -7.49 -2.69
N SER A 173 -14.91 -6.76 -1.63
CA SER A 173 -15.63 -7.32 -0.47
C SER A 173 -14.93 -8.52 0.18
N TRP A 174 -13.61 -8.45 0.36
CA TRP A 174 -12.84 -9.46 1.09
C TRP A 174 -12.94 -9.25 2.61
N ASP A 175 -13.54 -10.22 3.30
CA ASP A 175 -13.66 -10.26 4.76
C ASP A 175 -12.29 -10.35 5.46
#